data_AF-A0A950JSM8-F1
#
_entry.id   AF-A0A950JSM8-F1
#
_cell.length_a   1.000
_cell.length_b   1.000
_cell.length_c   1.000
_cell.angle_alpha   90.00
_cell.angle_beta   90.00
_cell.angle_gamma   90.00
#
_symmetry.space_group_name_H-M   'P 1'
#
loop_
_entity.id
_entity.type
_entity.pdbx_description
1 polymer ?
#
loop_
_entity_poly.entity_id
_entity_poly.type
_entity_poly.pdbx_seq_one_letter_code
_entity_poly.pdbx_strand_id
1 'polypeptide(L)'
;MTRIIDWAVKNTRLVIAAFIVTIVAGVLAFIAIPKESDPDIPIPYIVVQVYYPGISPEDSERLLVKPMENYLRSIQGLKEMTGRAYQGAGVIIMQFDVSFNKDRALADVRAQVDTARAELPPDVQQPVVQEISTSLFPVISVALSGDVPERTLYHLARDLSDQLKTIPTVLDAQLSGTRDEMLEIVIDPAKLESYG
;
A
#
# COMPACT_ATOMS: atom_id res chain seq x y z
N MET A 1 -29.55 18.33 48.84
CA MET A 1 -29.03 17.94 47.50
C MET A 1 -29.67 18.74 46.35
N THR A 2 -30.18 19.95 46.58
CA THR A 2 -30.81 20.79 45.53
C THR A 2 -29.99 22.03 45.15
N ARG A 3 -28.84 22.25 45.81
CA ARG A 3 -28.09 23.51 45.75
C ARG A 3 -27.67 23.95 44.34
N ILE A 4 -27.40 23.00 43.44
CA ILE A 4 -27.08 23.28 42.02
C ILE A 4 -28.34 23.70 41.24
N ILE A 5 -29.46 23.03 41.51
CA ILE A 5 -30.76 23.33 40.88
C ILE A 5 -31.26 24.70 41.34
N ASP A 6 -31.19 24.97 42.64
CA ASP A 6 -31.60 26.25 43.23
C ASP A 6 -30.75 27.42 42.69
N TRP A 7 -29.46 27.19 42.44
CA TRP A 7 -28.57 28.19 41.83
C TRP A 7 -28.88 28.39 40.34
N ALA A 8 -29.14 27.32 39.60
CA ALA A 8 -29.49 27.40 38.18
C ALA A 8 -30.82 28.13 37.95
N VAL A 9 -31.83 27.88 38.80
CA VAL A 9 -33.15 28.53 38.74
C VAL A 9 -33.07 30.01 39.15
N LYS A 10 -32.18 30.38 40.09
CA LYS A 10 -31.97 31.80 40.42
C LYS A 10 -31.25 32.56 39.30
N ASN A 11 -30.42 31.88 38.51
CA ASN A 11 -29.60 32.49 37.45
C ASN A 11 -30.07 32.11 36.03
N THR A 12 -31.39 31.97 35.82
CA THR A 12 -31.98 31.48 34.56
C THR A 12 -31.45 32.18 33.30
N ARG A 13 -31.23 33.50 33.33
CA ARG A 13 -30.70 34.25 32.18
C ARG A 13 -29.28 33.81 31.81
N LEU A 14 -28.43 33.58 32.80
CA LEU A 14 -27.05 33.11 32.60
C LEU A 14 -27.04 31.67 32.08
N VAL A 15 -27.90 30.81 32.63
CA VAL A 15 -28.03 29.42 32.17
C VAL A 15 -28.52 29.36 30.72
N ILE A 16 -29.53 30.15 30.35
CA ILE A 16 -30.01 30.22 28.96
C ILE A 16 -28.92 30.75 28.02
N ALA A 17 -28.20 31.82 28.42
CA ALA A 17 -27.10 32.35 27.61
C ALA A 17 -25.98 31.32 27.41
N ALA A 18 -25.57 30.61 28.47
CA ALA A 18 -24.57 29.55 28.40
C ALA A 18 -25.03 28.38 27.53
N PHE A 19 -26.32 28.05 27.55
CA PHE A 19 -26.91 27.02 26.70
C PHE A 19 -26.88 27.42 25.23
N ILE A 20 -27.26 28.67 24.91
CA ILE A 20 -27.19 29.21 23.55
C ILE A 20 -25.75 29.21 23.04
N VAL A 21 -24.79 29.66 23.85
CA VAL A 21 -23.37 29.65 23.48
C VAL A 21 -22.87 28.24 23.24
N THR A 22 -23.24 27.27 24.08
CA THR A 22 -22.88 25.86 23.90
C THR A 22 -23.47 25.29 22.62
N ILE A 23 -24.73 25.60 22.29
CA ILE A 23 -25.36 25.17 21.04
C ILE A 23 -24.63 25.75 19.84
N VAL A 24 -24.36 27.06 19.84
CA VAL A 24 -23.66 27.72 18.73
C VAL A 24 -22.25 27.14 18.56
N ALA A 25 -21.51 26.97 19.65
CA ALA A 25 -20.19 26.32 19.63
C ALA A 25 -20.27 24.88 19.09
N GLY A 26 -21.28 24.11 19.50
CA GLY A 26 -21.52 22.75 19.02
C GLY A 26 -21.85 22.70 17.53
N VAL A 27 -22.67 23.63 17.02
CA VAL A 27 -22.99 23.73 15.58
C VAL A 27 -21.75 24.11 14.77
N LEU A 28 -20.98 25.10 15.23
CA LEU A 28 -19.73 25.49 14.56
C LEU A 28 -18.72 24.34 14.54
N ALA A 29 -18.56 23.61 15.64
CA ALA A 29 -17.72 22.42 15.70
C ALA A 29 -18.21 21.32 14.75
N PHE A 30 -19.51 21.06 14.71
CA PHE A 30 -20.11 20.04 13.82
C PHE A 30 -19.90 20.34 12.34
N ILE A 31 -19.90 21.61 11.94
CA ILE A 31 -19.63 22.04 10.56
C ILE A 31 -18.12 22.06 10.26
N ALA A 32 -17.29 22.43 11.25
CA ALA A 32 -15.85 22.54 11.09
C ALA A 32 -15.11 21.20 11.09
N ILE A 33 -15.65 20.17 11.78
CA ILE A 33 -15.05 18.83 11.80
C ILE A 33 -15.12 18.24 10.39
N PRO A 34 -13.97 17.96 9.75
CA PRO A 34 -13.94 17.26 8.48
C PRO A 34 -14.59 15.89 8.64
N LYS A 35 -15.54 15.58 7.75
CA LYS A 35 -16.17 14.26 7.69
C LYS A 35 -15.42 13.43 6.66
N GLU A 36 -14.62 12.48 7.13
CA GLU A 36 -14.00 11.47 6.27
C GLU A 36 -14.89 10.24 6.23
N SER A 37 -15.36 9.85 5.05
CA SER A 37 -16.16 8.63 4.86
C SER A 37 -15.33 7.37 5.11
N ASP A 38 -14.03 7.44 4.79
CA ASP A 38 -13.04 6.39 5.00
C ASP A 38 -11.88 7.00 5.81
N PRO A 39 -11.88 6.88 7.15
CA PRO A 39 -10.77 7.37 7.95
C PRO A 39 -9.50 6.62 7.56
N ASP A 40 -8.38 7.34 7.41
CA ASP A 40 -7.07 6.72 7.24
C ASP A 40 -6.67 6.03 8.55
N ILE A 41 -6.98 4.73 8.64
CA ILE A 41 -6.55 3.88 9.74
C ILE A 41 -5.26 3.20 9.29
N PRO A 42 -4.13 3.47 9.96
CA PRO A 42 -2.94 2.65 9.90
C PRO A 42 -3.23 1.15 9.94
N ILE A 43 -3.20 0.46 8.80
CA ILE A 43 -3.18 -1.00 8.83
C ILE A 43 -1.71 -1.38 9.01
N PRO A 44 -1.33 -2.03 10.13
CA PRO A 44 0.08 -2.24 10.47
C PRO A 44 0.67 -3.43 9.69
N TYR A 45 0.58 -3.41 8.35
CA TYR A 45 1.18 -4.42 7.49
C TYR A 45 2.28 -3.84 6.61
N ILE A 46 3.42 -4.51 6.60
CA ILE A 46 4.50 -4.27 5.65
C ILE A 46 4.68 -5.53 4.81
N VAL A 47 4.68 -5.38 3.50
CA VAL A 47 4.85 -6.45 2.53
C VAL A 47 6.21 -6.32 1.86
N VAL A 48 6.94 -7.43 1.85
CA VAL A 48 8.19 -7.56 1.11
C VAL A 48 7.96 -8.56 -0.03
N GLN A 49 8.23 -8.13 -1.26
CA GLN A 49 8.08 -8.96 -2.46
C GLN A 49 9.45 -9.15 -3.11
N VAL A 50 9.78 -10.39 -3.43
CA VAL A 50 11.03 -10.78 -4.06
C VAL A 50 10.70 -11.54 -5.33
N TYR A 51 11.06 -11.01 -6.49
CA TYR A 51 10.79 -11.65 -7.77
C TYR A 51 12.02 -12.42 -8.26
N TYR A 52 11.83 -13.67 -8.64
CA TYR A 52 12.85 -14.50 -9.26
C TYR A 52 12.23 -15.37 -10.36
N PRO A 53 12.15 -14.87 -11.60
CA PRO A 53 11.46 -15.57 -12.69
C PRO A 53 12.01 -16.98 -12.93
N GLY A 54 11.11 -17.95 -13.10
CA GLY A 54 11.49 -19.34 -13.40
C GLY A 54 11.77 -20.24 -12.19
N ILE A 55 11.72 -19.72 -10.96
CA ILE A 55 11.81 -20.55 -9.75
C ILE A 55 10.51 -21.32 -9.46
N SER A 56 10.65 -22.56 -8.99
CA SER A 56 9.53 -23.37 -8.48
C SER A 56 9.00 -22.80 -7.15
N PRO A 57 7.72 -23.03 -6.78
CA PRO A 57 7.22 -22.63 -5.47
C PRO A 57 8.04 -23.21 -4.30
N GLU A 58 8.49 -24.46 -4.40
CA GLU A 58 9.26 -25.14 -3.37
C GLU A 58 10.66 -24.52 -3.18
N ASP A 59 11.32 -24.19 -4.29
CA ASP A 59 12.60 -23.49 -4.24
C ASP A 59 12.43 -22.04 -3.81
N SER A 60 11.33 -21.38 -4.19
CA SER A 60 11.00 -20.02 -3.73
C SER A 60 10.87 -19.97 -2.21
N GLU A 61 10.22 -20.96 -1.59
CA GLU A 61 10.15 -21.06 -0.13
C GLU A 61 11.55 -21.17 0.48
N ARG A 62 12.38 -22.08 -0.06
CA ARG A 62 13.68 -22.41 0.52
C ARG A 62 14.73 -21.31 0.30
N LEU A 63 14.76 -20.69 -0.88
CA LEU A 63 15.81 -19.77 -1.32
C LEU A 63 15.44 -18.29 -1.16
N LEU A 64 14.14 -17.96 -1.14
CA LEU A 64 13.69 -16.58 -1.00
C LEU A 64 13.01 -16.34 0.34
N VAL A 65 11.96 -17.11 0.66
CA VAL A 65 11.14 -16.85 1.85
C VAL A 65 11.90 -17.15 3.14
N LYS A 66 12.51 -18.34 3.27
CA LYS A 66 13.22 -18.75 4.50
C LYS A 66 14.39 -17.84 4.90
N PRO A 67 15.32 -17.47 4.00
CA PRO A 67 16.39 -16.56 4.36
C PRO A 67 15.83 -15.22 4.83
N MET A 68 14.89 -14.65 4.09
CA MET A 68 14.27 -13.38 4.44
C MET A 68 13.53 -13.43 5.78
N GLU A 69 12.79 -14.50 6.06
CA GLU A 69 12.13 -14.70 7.35
C GLU A 69 13.14 -14.70 8.51
N ASN A 70 14.31 -15.31 8.35
CA ASN A 70 15.32 -15.38 9.42
C ASN A 70 15.82 -13.99 9.83
N TYR A 71 16.06 -13.11 8.85
CA TYR A 71 16.49 -11.73 9.12
C TYR A 71 15.34 -10.87 9.67
N LEU A 72 14.15 -10.99 9.09
CA LEU A 72 12.99 -10.17 9.44
C LEU A 72 12.40 -10.52 10.81
N ARG A 73 12.60 -11.74 11.33
CA ARG A 73 12.16 -12.14 12.69
C ARG A 73 12.79 -11.32 13.82
N SER A 74 13.93 -10.68 13.57
CA SER A 74 14.65 -9.88 14.57
C SER A 74 14.05 -8.48 14.80
N ILE A 75 13.09 -8.07 13.97
CA ILE A 75 12.50 -6.74 14.00
C ILE A 75 11.59 -6.58 15.22
N GLN A 76 11.76 -5.48 15.95
CA GLN A 76 10.94 -5.19 17.12
C GLN A 76 9.51 -4.78 16.74
N GLY A 77 8.53 -5.23 17.53
CA GLY A 77 7.11 -4.90 17.31
C GLY A 77 6.44 -5.73 16.23
N LEU A 78 7.11 -6.77 15.70
CA LEU A 78 6.53 -7.78 14.82
C LEU A 78 5.61 -8.69 15.65
N LYS A 79 4.32 -8.67 15.32
CA LYS A 79 3.29 -9.50 15.95
C LYS A 79 3.13 -10.84 15.23
N GLU A 80 3.03 -10.79 13.91
CA GLU A 80 2.85 -11.98 13.07
C GLU A 80 3.61 -11.80 11.77
N MET A 81 4.17 -12.90 11.24
CA MET A 81 4.84 -12.91 9.95
C MET A 81 4.37 -14.12 9.16
N THR A 82 3.93 -13.88 7.94
CA THR A 82 3.45 -14.91 7.01
C THR A 82 4.24 -14.84 5.72
N GLY A 83 5.06 -15.87 5.46
CA GLY A 83 5.68 -16.11 4.17
C GLY A 83 4.75 -16.89 3.23
N ARG A 84 4.69 -16.50 1.97
CA ARG A 84 4.01 -17.20 0.88
C ARG A 84 4.96 -17.34 -0.29
N ALA A 85 5.20 -18.58 -0.71
CA ALA A 85 5.99 -18.88 -1.88
C ALA A 85 5.08 -19.09 -3.08
N TYR A 86 5.41 -18.45 -4.19
CA TYR A 86 4.74 -18.58 -5.46
C TYR A 86 5.76 -18.98 -6.53
N GLN A 87 5.28 -19.50 -7.65
CA GLN A 87 6.12 -19.66 -8.83
C GLN A 87 6.60 -18.28 -9.28
N GLY A 88 7.91 -18.11 -9.45
CA GLY A 88 8.51 -16.85 -9.89
C GLY A 88 8.64 -15.75 -8.82
N ALA A 89 8.13 -15.94 -7.60
CA ALA A 89 8.17 -14.91 -6.56
C ALA A 89 8.03 -15.46 -5.12
N GLY A 90 8.59 -14.73 -4.15
CA GLY A 90 8.35 -14.92 -2.73
C GLY A 90 7.71 -13.65 -2.14
N VAL A 91 6.68 -13.81 -1.31
CA VAL A 91 5.96 -12.72 -0.67
C VAL A 91 5.96 -12.92 0.83
N ILE A 92 6.34 -11.89 1.58
CA ILE A 92 6.40 -11.92 3.05
C ILE A 92 5.53 -10.79 3.57
N ILE A 93 4.58 -11.14 4.41
CA ILE A 93 3.61 -10.22 5.00
C ILE A 93 3.92 -10.14 6.49
N MET A 94 4.27 -8.96 6.98
CA MET A 94 4.58 -8.70 8.38
C MET A 94 3.48 -7.84 9.00
N GLN A 95 2.92 -8.31 10.11
CA GLN A 95 1.97 -7.57 10.93
C GLN A 95 2.67 -7.00 12.16
N PHE A 96 2.48 -5.71 12.40
CA PHE A 96 3.00 -4.99 13.56
C PHE A 96 1.89 -4.66 14.56
N ASP A 97 2.27 -4.33 15.79
CA ASP A 97 1.34 -3.83 16.82
C ASP A 97 0.85 -2.41 16.53
N VAL A 98 -0.40 -2.08 16.89
CA VAL A 98 -1.06 -0.79 16.56
C VAL A 98 -0.33 0.43 17.13
N SER A 99 0.44 0.26 18.21
CA SER A 99 1.21 1.31 18.88
C SER A 99 2.63 1.51 18.33
N PHE A 100 3.00 0.83 17.24
CA PHE A 100 4.34 0.91 16.66
C PHE A 100 4.58 2.20 15.84
N ASN A 101 5.84 2.65 15.79
CA ASN A 101 6.24 3.75 14.91
C ASN A 101 6.47 3.19 13.50
N LYS A 102 5.55 3.50 12.58
CA LYS A 102 5.58 3.04 11.18
C LYS A 102 6.89 3.36 10.46
N ASP A 103 7.33 4.61 10.53
CA ASP A 103 8.51 5.08 9.80
C ASP A 103 9.76 4.33 10.24
N ARG A 104 9.89 4.08 11.55
CA ARG A 104 10.99 3.28 12.10
C ARG A 104 10.91 1.83 11.63
N ALA A 105 9.74 1.20 11.71
CA ALA A 105 9.59 -0.18 11.26
C ALA A 105 9.85 -0.34 9.77
N LEU A 106 9.43 0.61 8.94
CA LEU A 106 9.74 0.59 7.51
C LEU A 106 11.24 0.72 7.25
N ALA A 107 11.93 1.59 7.99
CA ALA A 107 13.38 1.73 7.90
C ALA A 107 14.11 0.45 8.37
N ASP A 108 13.67 -0.14 9.47
CA ASP A 108 14.22 -1.38 10.02
C ASP A 108 14.01 -2.56 9.06
N VAL A 109 12.81 -2.70 8.49
CA VAL A 109 12.51 -3.70 7.47
C VAL A 109 13.42 -3.52 6.27
N ARG A 110 13.55 -2.30 5.72
CA ARG A 110 14.43 -2.05 4.57
C ARG A 110 15.88 -2.42 4.86
N ALA A 111 16.40 -2.05 6.04
CA ALA A 111 17.75 -2.41 6.44
C ALA A 111 17.97 -3.93 6.56
N GLN A 112 16.99 -4.66 7.10
CA GLN A 112 17.06 -6.12 7.21
C GLN A 112 16.91 -6.81 5.84
N VAL A 113 16.05 -6.28 4.96
CA VAL A 113 15.89 -6.76 3.58
C VAL A 113 17.21 -6.57 2.80
N ASP A 114 17.85 -5.42 2.94
CA ASP A 114 19.14 -5.15 2.29
C ASP A 114 20.25 -6.07 2.82
N THR A 115 20.22 -6.42 4.10
CA THR A 115 21.16 -7.39 4.70
C THR A 115 20.89 -8.81 4.18
N ALA A 116 19.62 -9.23 4.19
CA ALA A 116 19.19 -10.55 3.72
C ALA A 116 19.47 -10.78 2.23
N ARG A 117 19.56 -9.71 1.44
CA ARG A 117 19.93 -9.77 0.01
C ARG A 117 21.24 -10.51 -0.23
N ALA A 118 22.19 -10.47 0.70
CA ALA A 118 23.45 -11.18 0.56
C ALA A 118 23.31 -12.71 0.55
N GLU A 119 22.22 -13.26 1.10
CA GLU A 119 21.91 -14.70 1.08
C GLU A 119 21.01 -15.11 -0.09
N LEU A 120 20.44 -14.14 -0.82
CA LEU A 120 19.62 -14.42 -1.99
C LEU A 120 20.52 -14.81 -3.19
N PRO A 121 20.02 -15.66 -4.11
CA PRO A 121 20.71 -15.93 -5.36
C PRO A 121 21.01 -14.63 -6.15
N PRO A 122 22.12 -14.58 -6.92
CA PRO A 122 22.57 -13.36 -7.58
C PRO A 122 21.61 -12.84 -8.67
N ASP A 123 20.81 -13.73 -9.26
CA ASP A 123 19.89 -13.42 -10.36
C ASP A 123 18.50 -12.95 -9.88
N VAL A 124 18.31 -12.76 -8.57
CA VAL A 124 17.06 -12.31 -7.99
C VAL A 124 16.89 -10.80 -8.20
N GLN A 125 15.66 -10.38 -8.53
CA GLN A 125 15.34 -8.96 -8.67
C GLN A 125 15.40 -8.24 -7.32
N GLN A 126 15.54 -6.92 -7.35
CA GLN A 126 15.56 -6.13 -6.13
C GLN A 126 14.27 -6.33 -5.32
N PRO A 127 14.36 -6.70 -4.03
CA PRO A 127 13.20 -6.80 -3.16
C PRO A 127 12.45 -5.47 -3.07
N VAL A 128 11.13 -5.53 -3.16
CA VAL A 128 10.24 -4.36 -3.07
C VAL A 128 9.58 -4.37 -1.68
N VAL A 129 9.79 -3.30 -0.91
CA VAL A 129 9.21 -3.12 0.43
C VAL A 129 8.11 -2.06 0.37
N GLN A 130 6.88 -2.46 0.67
CA GLN A 130 5.69 -1.61 0.61
C GLN A 130 4.87 -1.71 1.89
N GLU A 131 4.36 -0.57 2.36
CA GLU A 131 3.36 -0.53 3.43
C GLU A 131 1.96 -0.70 2.83
N ILE A 132 1.08 -1.44 3.51
CA ILE A 132 -0.35 -1.45 3.16
C ILE A 132 -1.01 -0.24 3.82
N SER A 133 -1.45 0.71 3.00
CA SER A 133 -2.30 1.82 3.42
C SER A 133 -3.68 1.72 2.74
N THR A 134 -4.74 2.11 3.45
CA THR A 134 -6.08 2.24 2.86
C THR A 134 -6.12 3.30 1.76
N SER A 135 -5.18 4.26 1.76
CA SER A 135 -5.03 5.26 0.70
C SER A 135 -4.62 4.65 -0.65
N LEU A 136 -4.12 3.41 -0.68
CA LEU A 136 -3.75 2.71 -1.91
C LEU A 136 -4.96 2.08 -2.62
N PHE A 137 -6.12 2.01 -1.97
CA PHE A 137 -7.32 1.54 -2.66
C PHE A 137 -7.80 2.59 -3.66
N PRO A 138 -8.12 2.19 -4.90
CA PRO A 138 -8.54 3.13 -5.92
C PRO A 138 -9.86 3.78 -5.54
N VAL A 139 -9.86 5.11 -5.40
CA VAL A 139 -11.06 5.91 -5.14
C VAL A 139 -11.91 6.04 -6.41
N ILE A 140 -11.26 6.07 -7.57
CA ILE A 140 -11.90 6.20 -8.89
C ILE A 140 -11.28 5.17 -9.83
N SER A 141 -12.14 4.39 -10.50
CA SER A 141 -11.75 3.49 -11.58
C SER A 141 -12.33 4.01 -12.90
N VAL A 142 -11.47 4.22 -13.89
CA VAL A 142 -11.86 4.67 -15.23
C VAL A 142 -11.59 3.55 -16.23
N ALA A 143 -12.61 3.18 -17.02
CA ALA A 143 -12.46 2.23 -18.10
C ALA A 143 -12.48 2.99 -19.45
N LEU A 144 -11.41 2.83 -20.25
CA LEU A 144 -11.37 3.36 -21.62
C LEU A 144 -11.85 2.29 -22.60
N SER A 145 -12.73 2.69 -23.53
CA SER A 145 -13.22 1.83 -24.60
C SER A 145 -13.43 2.63 -25.88
N GLY A 146 -13.27 1.99 -27.04
CA GLY A 146 -13.45 2.62 -28.35
C GLY A 146 -13.13 1.67 -29.50
N ASP A 147 -13.64 1.98 -30.69
CA ASP A 147 -13.36 1.25 -31.93
C ASP A 147 -12.03 1.71 -32.56
N VAL A 148 -10.94 1.45 -31.84
CA VAL A 148 -9.58 1.82 -32.23
C VAL A 148 -8.62 0.68 -31.88
N PRO A 149 -7.46 0.57 -32.54
CA PRO A 149 -6.47 -0.45 -32.19
C PRO A 149 -6.04 -0.35 -30.73
N GLU A 150 -5.83 -1.49 -30.08
CA GLU A 150 -5.43 -1.59 -28.66
C GLU A 150 -4.19 -0.73 -28.33
N ARG A 151 -3.20 -0.69 -29.23
CA ARG A 151 -2.01 0.17 -29.06
C ARG A 151 -2.36 1.65 -28.97
N THR A 152 -3.36 2.11 -29.73
CA THR A 152 -3.83 3.51 -29.68
C THR A 152 -4.53 3.78 -28.35
N LEU A 153 -5.38 2.85 -27.88
CA LEU A 153 -6.02 2.94 -26.56
C LEU A 153 -4.99 2.98 -25.44
N TYR A 154 -3.93 2.17 -25.53
CA TYR A 154 -2.84 2.17 -24.57
C TYR A 154 -2.15 3.53 -24.48
N HIS A 155 -1.77 4.11 -25.61
CA HIS A 155 -1.14 5.45 -25.63
C HIS A 155 -2.07 6.51 -25.03
N LEU A 156 -3.35 6.51 -25.41
CA LEU A 156 -4.36 7.42 -24.85
C LEU A 156 -4.52 7.24 -23.33
N ALA A 157 -4.55 6.00 -22.86
CA ALA A 157 -4.70 5.70 -21.44
C ALA A 157 -3.45 6.10 -20.63
N ARG A 158 -2.26 5.96 -21.22
CA ARG A 158 -1.00 6.42 -20.64
C ARG A 158 -0.95 7.94 -20.54
N ASP A 159 -1.30 8.64 -21.61
CA ASP A 159 -1.36 10.11 -21.63
C ASP A 159 -2.37 10.63 -20.59
N LEU A 160 -3.51 9.97 -20.46
CA LEU A 160 -4.51 10.30 -19.43
C LEU A 160 -3.97 10.05 -18.01
N SER A 161 -3.30 8.91 -17.77
CA SER A 161 -2.68 8.59 -16.48
C SER A 161 -1.65 9.66 -16.10
N ASP A 162 -0.77 10.04 -17.04
CA ASP A 162 0.24 11.06 -16.81
C ASP A 162 -0.39 12.44 -16.51
N GLN A 163 -1.46 12.81 -17.20
CA GLN A 163 -2.22 14.03 -16.90
C GLN A 163 -2.86 14.00 -15.51
N LEU A 164 -3.47 12.88 -15.11
CA LEU A 164 -4.10 12.76 -13.79
C LEU A 164 -3.07 12.89 -12.66
N LYS A 165 -1.85 12.35 -12.85
CA LYS A 165 -0.75 12.49 -11.88
C LYS A 165 -0.26 13.92 -11.69
N THR A 166 -0.58 14.85 -12.60
CA THR A 166 -0.24 16.28 -12.42
C THR A 166 -1.12 17.00 -11.40
N ILE A 167 -2.26 16.41 -11.01
CA ILE A 167 -3.18 17.00 -10.03
C ILE A 167 -2.56 16.83 -8.63
N PRO A 168 -2.35 17.91 -7.86
CA PRO A 168 -1.62 17.84 -6.58
C PRO A 168 -2.19 16.87 -5.54
N THR A 169 -3.49 16.58 -5.61
CA THR A 169 -4.19 15.68 -4.67
C THR A 169 -4.12 14.20 -5.10
N VAL A 170 -3.63 13.91 -6.31
CA VAL A 170 -3.55 12.54 -6.84
C VAL A 170 -2.20 11.95 -6.48
N LEU A 171 -2.20 10.88 -5.67
CA LEU A 171 -0.99 10.18 -5.26
C LEU A 171 -0.40 9.34 -6.41
N ASP A 172 -1.25 8.59 -7.11
CA ASP A 172 -0.87 7.78 -8.26
C ASP A 172 -2.10 7.49 -9.14
N ALA A 173 -1.85 7.14 -10.40
CA ALA A 173 -2.85 6.69 -11.36
C ALA A 173 -2.35 5.43 -12.07
N GLN A 174 -2.69 4.26 -11.53
CA GLN A 174 -2.22 2.97 -12.07
C GLN A 174 -3.01 2.55 -13.30
N LEU A 175 -2.29 2.16 -14.35
CA LEU A 175 -2.85 1.56 -15.55
C LEU A 175 -2.98 0.04 -15.33
N SER A 176 -4.13 -0.54 -15.67
CA SER A 176 -4.38 -1.97 -15.60
C SER A 176 -4.91 -2.51 -16.93
N GLY A 177 -4.65 -3.78 -17.23
CA GLY A 177 -5.12 -4.45 -18.45
C GLY A 177 -4.29 -4.20 -19.70
N THR A 178 -3.08 -3.65 -19.57
CA THR A 178 -2.14 -3.49 -20.69
C THR A 178 -1.39 -4.78 -20.98
N ARG A 179 -0.98 -4.96 -22.25
CA ARG A 179 0.01 -5.97 -22.65
C ARG A 179 1.37 -5.30 -22.77
N ASP A 180 2.38 -5.89 -22.16
CA ASP A 180 3.75 -5.42 -22.32
C ASP A 180 4.25 -5.73 -23.74
N GLU A 181 4.89 -4.75 -24.38
CA GLU A 181 5.56 -4.97 -25.65
C GLU A 181 6.83 -5.79 -25.41
N MET A 182 6.87 -7.03 -25.88
CA MET A 182 8.08 -7.86 -25.85
C MET A 182 8.63 -8.08 -27.26
N LEU A 183 9.95 -7.98 -27.40
CA LEU A 183 10.65 -8.43 -28.61
C LEU A 183 11.00 -9.91 -28.41
N GLU A 184 10.22 -10.79 -29.04
CA GLU A 184 10.52 -12.22 -29.05
C GLU A 184 11.49 -12.54 -30.19
N ILE A 185 12.65 -13.10 -29.84
CA ILE A 185 13.60 -13.63 -30.82
C ILE A 185 13.34 -15.13 -30.92
N VAL A 186 12.60 -15.54 -31.95
CA VAL A 186 12.35 -16.96 -32.22
C VAL A 186 13.56 -17.55 -32.95
N ILE A 187 14.32 -18.38 -32.24
CA ILE A 187 15.49 -19.07 -32.77
C ILE A 187 15.04 -20.40 -33.38
N ASP A 188 15.41 -20.65 -34.63
CA ASP A 188 15.21 -21.93 -35.32
C ASP A 188 16.37 -22.89 -34.96
N PRO A 189 16.13 -23.96 -34.18
CA PRO A 189 17.19 -24.86 -33.74
C PRO A 189 17.92 -25.53 -34.91
N ALA A 190 17.19 -25.88 -35.98
CA ALA A 190 17.77 -26.57 -37.14
C ALA A 190 18.72 -25.66 -37.94
N LYS A 191 18.41 -24.37 -38.03
CA LYS A 191 19.35 -23.40 -38.61
C LYS A 191 20.55 -23.19 -37.70
N LEU A 192 20.35 -23.11 -36.40
CA LEU A 192 21.44 -22.88 -35.45
C LEU A 192 22.46 -24.03 -35.47
N GLU A 193 22.00 -25.28 -35.61
CA GLU A 193 22.86 -26.45 -35.83
C GLU A 193 23.58 -26.43 -37.19
N SER A 194 22.96 -25.89 -38.24
CA SER A 194 23.59 -25.79 -39.57
C SER A 194 24.70 -24.73 -39.67
N TYR A 195 24.70 -23.76 -38.76
CA TYR A 195 25.76 -22.74 -38.62
C TYR A 195 26.76 -23.08 -37.50
N GLY A 196 26.68 -24.30 -36.92
CA GLY A 196 27.58 -24.85 -35.90
C GLY A 196 28.82 -25.51 -36.48
#